data_AF-A0A7C5TBY0-F1
#
_entry.id   AF-A0A7C5TBY0-F1
#
_cell.length_a   1.000
_cell.length_b   1.000
_cell.length_c   1.000
_cell.angle_alpha   90.00
_cell.angle_beta   90.00
_cell.angle_gamma   90.00
#
_symmetry.space_group_name_H-M   'P 1'
#
loop_
_entity.id
_entity.type
_entity.pdbx_description
1 polymer ?
#
loop_
_entity_poly.entity_id
_entity_poly.type
_entity_poly.pdbx_seq_one_letter_code
_entity_poly.pdbx_strand_id
1 'polypeptide(L)'
;MGIKVLMLLGYYEPGGFKTVIDNLSKHLTMRGVEVTVAARVVRTEPPRHVNLIKLRPEDLQVEGKYYDVIHIHTSYPYTKAAIKHNIHNVVFTWHGYTPTIYVPGIKNKVINVGLKYVYKNLLPKIRHITTISNYAN
;
A
#
# COMPACT_ATOMS: atom_id res chain seq x y z
N MET A 1 -13.25 20.63 6.66
CA MET A 1 -11.99 19.86 6.81
C MET A 1 -12.21 18.54 6.09
N GLY A 2 -11.36 18.20 5.10
CA GLY A 2 -11.49 16.97 4.32
C GLY A 2 -10.88 15.76 5.04
N ILE A 3 -11.24 14.54 4.63
CA ILE A 3 -10.63 13.30 5.13
C ILE A 3 -9.17 13.25 4.66
N LYS A 4 -8.23 12.95 5.56
CA LYS A 4 -6.81 12.78 5.27
C LYS A 4 -6.45 11.31 5.10
N VAL A 5 -5.87 10.96 3.96
CA VAL A 5 -5.50 9.58 3.61
C VAL A 5 -4.00 9.48 3.34
N LEU A 6 -3.34 8.56 4.05
CA LEU A 6 -1.97 8.14 3.78
C LEU A 6 -1.98 6.86 2.93
N MET A 7 -1.72 6.98 1.62
CA MET A 7 -1.64 5.85 0.70
C MET A 7 -0.23 5.27 0.64
N LEU A 8 -0.07 4.01 1.03
CA LEU A 8 1.22 3.37 1.23
C LEU A 8 1.54 2.32 0.16
N LEU A 9 2.75 2.40 -0.40
CA LEU A 9 3.28 1.43 -1.35
C LEU A 9 4.76 1.10 -1.08
N GLY A 10 5.18 -0.14 -1.31
CA GLY A 10 6.58 -0.54 -1.07
C GLY A 10 7.58 0.21 -1.95
N TYR A 11 7.29 0.27 -3.25
CA TYR A 11 8.16 0.83 -4.28
C TYR A 11 7.37 1.73 -5.21
N TYR A 12 7.72 3.02 -5.24
CA TYR A 12 7.22 3.96 -6.23
C TYR A 12 8.11 3.92 -7.47
N GLU A 13 7.75 3.05 -8.41
CA GLU A 13 8.49 2.79 -9.65
C GLU A 13 7.53 2.60 -10.83
N PRO A 14 8.01 2.73 -12.09
CA PRO A 14 7.16 2.51 -13.27
C PRO A 14 6.52 1.11 -13.24
N GLY A 15 5.19 1.05 -13.29
CA GLY A 15 4.44 -0.21 -13.26
C GLY A 15 2.99 -0.02 -12.77
N GLY A 16 2.25 -1.14 -12.74
CA GLY A 16 0.81 -1.14 -12.44
C GLY A 16 0.46 -0.56 -11.06
N PHE A 17 1.27 -0.83 -10.03
CA PHE A 17 1.05 -0.26 -8.69
C PHE A 17 1.09 1.27 -8.70
N LYS A 18 2.12 1.87 -9.31
CA LYS A 18 2.21 3.33 -9.46
C LYS A 18 1.01 3.89 -10.23
N THR A 19 0.65 3.27 -11.35
CA THR A 19 -0.51 3.71 -12.16
C THR A 19 -1.81 3.69 -11.35
N VAL A 20 -2.05 2.68 -10.52
CA VAL A 20 -3.23 2.63 -9.67
C VAL A 20 -3.19 3.72 -8.61
N ILE A 21 -2.06 3.91 -7.93
CA ILE A 21 -1.89 4.93 -6.89
C ILE A 21 -2.09 6.34 -7.44
N ASP A 22 -1.47 6.67 -8.58
CA ASP A 22 -1.58 7.99 -9.20
C ASP A 22 -3.03 8.30 -9.57
N ASN A 23 -3.72 7.34 -10.20
CA ASN A 23 -5.12 7.51 -10.58
C ASN A 23 -6.04 7.58 -9.36
N LEU A 24 -5.86 6.72 -8.37
CA LEU A 24 -6.67 6.74 -7.15
C LEU A 24 -6.49 8.05 -6.38
N SER A 25 -5.24 8.51 -6.25
CA SER A 25 -4.89 9.80 -5.66
C SER A 25 -5.63 10.94 -6.35
N LYS A 26 -5.51 11.03 -7.69
CA LYS A 26 -6.23 12.04 -8.48
C LYS A 26 -7.74 12.03 -8.21
N HIS A 27 -8.37 10.86 -8.25
CA HIS A 27 -9.82 10.72 -8.13
C HIS A 27 -10.34 10.97 -6.71
N LEU A 28 -9.55 10.66 -5.68
CA LEU A 28 -9.89 10.98 -4.28
C LEU A 28 -9.75 12.48 -4.03
N THR A 29 -8.67 13.09 -4.51
CA THR A 29 -8.46 14.54 -4.42
C THR A 29 -9.59 15.32 -5.08
N MET A 30 -10.06 14.87 -6.26
CA MET A 30 -11.24 15.46 -6.93
C MET A 30 -12.54 15.39 -6.11
N ARG A 31 -12.60 14.51 -5.10
CA ARG A 31 -13.74 14.36 -4.18
C ARG A 31 -13.53 15.06 -2.84
N GLY A 32 -12.50 15.90 -2.71
CA GLY A 32 -12.21 16.65 -1.49
C GLY A 32 -11.47 15.85 -0.41
N VAL A 33 -10.85 14.73 -0.77
CA VAL A 33 -9.98 13.95 0.12
C VAL A 33 -8.55 14.47 0.01
N GLU A 34 -7.90 14.70 1.14
CA GLU A 34 -6.48 15.08 1.18
C GLU A 34 -5.62 13.82 1.14
N VAL A 35 -4.90 13.62 0.04
CA VAL A 35 -4.11 12.40 -0.18
C VAL A 35 -2.62 12.70 -0.09
N THR A 36 -1.93 11.96 0.77
CA THR A 36 -0.48 11.81 0.75
C THR A 36 -0.11 10.40 0.33
N VAL A 37 0.71 10.27 -0.71
CA VAL A 37 1.29 9.00 -1.12
C VAL A 37 2.63 8.83 -0.41
N ALA A 38 2.89 7.66 0.15
CA ALA A 38 4.11 7.37 0.89
C ALA A 38 4.73 6.05 0.43
N ALA A 39 6.03 6.10 0.12
CA ALA A 39 6.78 4.93 -0.33
C ALA A 39 8.11 4.76 0.38
N ARG A 40 8.54 3.50 0.56
CA ARG A 40 9.83 3.17 1.16
C ARG A 40 10.97 3.47 0.18
N VAL A 41 10.75 3.12 -1.08
CA VAL A 41 11.69 3.31 -2.18
C VAL A 41 11.01 4.12 -3.27
N VAL A 42 11.66 5.19 -3.73
CA VAL A 42 11.18 6.04 -4.84
C VAL A 42 12.22 5.94 -5.96
N ARG A 43 11.78 5.53 -7.15
CA ARG A 43 12.63 5.33 -8.34
C ARG A 43 12.23 6.21 -9.53
N THR A 44 11.15 6.96 -9.40
CA THR A 44 10.63 7.81 -10.47
C THR A 44 9.87 8.98 -9.86
N GLU A 45 9.86 10.11 -10.56
CA GLU A 45 9.17 11.31 -10.11
C GLU A 45 7.64 11.15 -10.15
N PRO A 46 6.91 11.73 -9.18
CA PRO A 46 5.47 11.76 -9.21
C PRO A 46 4.93 12.80 -10.21
N PRO A 47 3.74 12.59 -10.77
CA PRO A 47 3.04 13.65 -11.48
C PRO A 47 2.64 14.77 -10.49
N ARG A 48 2.48 16.00 -10.98
CA ARG A 48 2.27 17.22 -10.15
C ARG A 48 1.12 17.16 -9.14
N HIS A 49 0.12 16.32 -9.38
CA HIS A 49 -1.05 16.18 -8.51
C HIS A 49 -0.85 15.15 -7.38
N VAL A 50 0.27 14.45 -7.36
CA VAL A 50 0.59 13.43 -6.35
C VAL A 50 1.57 14.04 -5.34
N ASN A 51 1.10 14.19 -4.10
CA ASN A 51 1.95 14.52 -2.96
C ASN A 51 2.68 13.25 -2.48
N LEU A 52 3.91 13.02 -2.94
CA LEU A 52 4.71 11.84 -2.59
C LEU A 52 5.73 12.18 -1.49
N ILE A 53 5.73 11.39 -0.42
CA ILE A 53 6.77 11.41 0.61
C ILE A 53 7.51 10.08 0.66
N LYS A 54 8.77 10.12 1.09
CA LYS A 54 9.52 8.91 1.44
C LYS A 54 9.27 8.59 2.90
N LEU A 55 8.72 7.41 3.19
CA LEU A 55 8.37 7.00 4.54
C LEU A 55 8.97 5.63 4.85
N ARG A 56 9.75 5.49 5.92
CA ARG A 56 10.22 4.15 6.33
C ARG A 56 9.09 3.42 7.07
N PRO A 57 8.94 2.10 6.92
CA PRO A 57 7.91 1.35 7.62
C PRO A 57 7.92 1.53 9.15
N GLU A 58 9.09 1.75 9.72
CA GLU A 58 9.30 1.95 11.16
C GLU A 58 8.70 3.28 11.66
N ASP A 59 8.62 4.29 10.79
CA ASP A 59 8.09 5.61 11.12
C ASP A 59 6.56 5.69 10.97
N LEU A 60 5.91 4.62 10.48
CA LEU A 60 4.48 4.59 10.20
C LEU A 60 3.61 4.92 11.44
N GLN A 61 4.02 4.48 12.64
CA GLN A 61 3.27 4.77 13.86
C GLN A 61 3.25 6.27 14.17
N VAL A 62 4.30 7.00 13.82
CA VAL A 62 4.42 8.45 14.10
C VAL A 62 3.68 9.22 13.03
N GLU A 63 4.02 8.98 11.76
CA GLU A 63 3.41 9.67 10.62
C GLU A 63 1.91 9.40 10.51
N GLY A 64 1.49 8.15 10.76
CA GLY A 64 0.09 7.73 10.64
C GLY A 64 -0.88 8.46 11.56
N LYS A 65 -0.41 9.14 12.62
CA LYS A 65 -1.26 9.90 13.55
C LYS A 65 -1.87 11.15 12.92
N TYR A 66 -1.32 11.64 11.82
CA TYR A 66 -1.79 12.84 11.13
C TYR A 66 -2.90 12.56 10.11
N TYR A 67 -3.29 11.30 9.95
CA TYR A 67 -4.21 10.84 8.91
C TYR A 67 -5.40 10.11 9.51
N ASP A 68 -6.57 10.34 8.93
CA ASP A 68 -7.80 9.67 9.31
C ASP A 68 -7.80 8.21 8.83
N VAL A 69 -7.20 7.96 7.66
CA VAL A 69 -7.11 6.62 7.05
C VAL A 69 -5.69 6.33 6.58
N ILE A 70 -5.21 5.12 6.88
CA ILE A 70 -3.97 4.56 6.36
C ILE A 70 -4.31 3.48 5.35
N HIS A 71 -4.04 3.72 4.08
CA HIS A 71 -4.42 2.82 2.99
C HIS A 71 -3.21 2.09 2.42
N ILE A 72 -3.02 0.82 2.75
CA ILE A 72 -1.88 0.00 2.34
C ILE A 72 -2.20 -0.76 1.07
N HIS A 73 -1.37 -0.59 0.02
CA HIS A 73 -1.47 -1.36 -1.22
C HIS A 73 -0.41 -2.45 -1.27
N THR A 74 -0.79 -3.68 -0.86
CA THR A 74 0.04 -4.91 -0.97
C THR A 74 1.51 -4.71 -0.62
N SER A 75 1.76 -4.02 0.50
CA SER A 75 3.12 -3.74 0.99
C SER A 75 3.36 -4.45 2.32
N TYR A 76 4.16 -5.52 2.29
CA TYR A 76 4.40 -6.36 3.47
C TYR A 76 5.05 -5.57 4.62
N PRO A 77 6.09 -4.74 4.38
CA PRO A 77 6.72 -3.97 5.45
C PRO A 77 5.75 -3.06 6.19
N TYR A 78 4.90 -2.31 5.48
CA TYR A 78 3.91 -1.44 6.14
C TYR A 78 2.80 -2.24 6.82
N THR A 79 2.37 -3.36 6.24
CA THR A 79 1.37 -4.25 6.86
C THR A 79 1.89 -4.78 8.19
N LYS A 80 3.13 -5.26 8.22
CA LYS A 80 3.80 -5.74 9.43
C LYS A 80 3.92 -4.62 10.47
N ALA A 81 4.31 -3.41 10.05
CA ALA A 81 4.41 -2.27 10.95
C ALA A 81 3.04 -1.88 11.54
N ALA A 82 2.01 -1.76 10.72
CA ALA A 82 0.67 -1.43 11.16
C ALA A 82 0.14 -2.40 12.23
N ILE A 83 0.31 -3.70 12.01
CA ILE A 83 -0.08 -4.74 12.96
C ILE A 83 0.77 -4.68 14.24
N LYS A 84 2.09 -4.56 14.11
CA LYS A 84 3.02 -4.48 15.26
C LYS A 84 2.67 -3.32 16.19
N HIS A 85 2.29 -2.19 15.62
CA HIS A 85 1.96 -0.96 16.35
C HIS A 85 0.46 -0.81 16.64
N ASN A 86 -0.33 -1.86 16.39
CA ASN A 86 -1.78 -1.91 16.64
C ASN A 86 -2.53 -0.72 16.04
N ILE A 87 -2.22 -0.37 14.79
CA ILE A 87 -2.86 0.74 14.09
C ILE A 87 -4.22 0.28 13.52
N HIS A 88 -5.30 0.95 13.92
CA HIS A 88 -6.66 0.48 13.66
C HIS A 88 -7.36 1.12 12.46
N ASN A 89 -6.96 2.33 12.05
CA ASN A 89 -7.53 3.04 10.91
C ASN A 89 -6.94 2.60 9.57
N VAL A 90 -6.71 1.29 9.42
CA VAL A 90 -6.04 0.71 8.26
C VAL A 90 -7.07 0.14 7.28
N VAL A 91 -6.95 0.57 6.02
CA VAL A 91 -7.58 -0.07 4.86
C VAL A 91 -6.47 -0.75 4.07
N PHE A 92 -6.69 -1.99 3.65
CA PHE A 92 -5.70 -2.75 2.89
C PHE A 92 -6.26 -3.14 1.53
N THR A 93 -5.56 -2.77 0.46
CA THR A 93 -5.86 -3.28 -0.88
C THR A 93 -4.92 -4.41 -1.25
N TRP A 94 -5.51 -5.57 -1.48
CA TRP A 94 -4.85 -6.76 -1.97
C TRP A 94 -4.88 -6.79 -3.50
N HIS A 95 -3.69 -6.63 -4.08
CA HIS A 95 -3.43 -6.72 -5.52
C HIS A 95 -3.07 -8.13 -5.96
N GLY A 96 -2.92 -9.06 -5.01
CA GLY A 96 -2.54 -10.45 -5.25
C GLY A 96 -1.02 -10.64 -5.37
N TYR A 97 -0.59 -11.85 -5.04
CA TYR A 97 0.66 -12.44 -5.51
C TYR A 97 0.26 -13.73 -6.20
N THR A 98 0.00 -13.68 -7.50
CA THR A 98 -0.28 -14.92 -8.21
C THR A 98 1.05 -15.71 -8.32
N PRO A 99 1.05 -17.02 -8.10
CA PRO A 99 2.26 -17.83 -8.30
C PRO A 99 2.73 -17.85 -9.77
N THR A 100 1.91 -17.32 -10.69
CA THR A 100 2.12 -17.29 -12.13
C THR A 100 2.60 -15.94 -12.65
N ILE A 101 2.41 -14.82 -11.93
CA ILE A 101 2.83 -13.49 -12.37
C ILE A 101 4.23 -13.21 -11.83
N TYR A 102 5.14 -12.97 -12.77
CA TYR A 102 6.52 -12.59 -12.51
C TYR A 102 6.53 -11.17 -11.92
N VAL A 103 6.79 -11.04 -10.62
CA VAL A 103 7.04 -9.73 -10.02
C VAL A 103 8.45 -9.30 -10.46
N PRO A 104 8.63 -8.16 -11.16
CA PRO A 104 9.95 -7.69 -11.57
C PRO A 104 10.88 -7.61 -10.36
N GLY A 105 12.01 -8.33 -10.40
CA GLY A 105 12.97 -8.42 -9.30
C GLY A 105 12.83 -9.65 -8.37
N ILE A 106 11.73 -10.40 -8.43
CA ILE A 106 11.54 -11.67 -7.70
C ILE A 106 11.57 -12.81 -8.72
N LYS A 107 12.78 -13.30 -9.04
CA LYS A 107 12.95 -14.41 -10.00
C LYS A 107 12.50 -15.78 -9.45
N ASN A 108 12.08 -15.87 -8.19
CA ASN A 108 11.91 -17.14 -7.49
C ASN A 108 10.45 -17.34 -7.01
N LYS A 109 9.74 -18.28 -7.62
CA LYS A 109 8.37 -18.69 -7.26
C LYS A 109 8.20 -19.03 -5.76
N VAL A 110 9.27 -19.49 -5.11
CA VAL A 110 9.28 -19.80 -3.66
C VAL A 110 9.00 -18.56 -2.81
N ILE A 111 9.50 -17.39 -3.21
CA ILE A 111 9.27 -16.13 -2.48
C ILE A 111 7.79 -15.74 -2.54
N ASN A 112 7.13 -15.93 -3.69
CA ASN A 112 5.70 -15.64 -3.82
C ASN A 112 4.84 -16.55 -2.93
N VAL A 113 5.19 -17.84 -2.84
CA VAL A 113 4.51 -18.79 -1.93
C VAL A 113 4.74 -18.39 -0.47
N GLY A 114 5.97 -18.03 -0.10
CA GLY A 114 6.30 -17.55 1.24
C GLY A 114 5.52 -16.28 1.60
N LEU A 115 5.47 -15.29 0.71
CA LEU A 115 4.68 -14.07 0.91
C LEU A 115 3.19 -14.38 1.03
N LYS A 116 2.63 -15.27 0.21
CA LYS A 116 1.23 -15.69 0.32
C LYS A 116 0.93 -16.26 1.71
N TYR A 117 1.79 -17.13 2.23
CA TYR A 117 1.63 -17.69 3.57
C TYR A 117 1.74 -16.63 4.67
N VAL A 118 2.69 -15.72 4.55
CA VAL A 118 2.86 -14.60 5.49
C VAL A 118 1.62 -13.72 5.52
N TYR A 119 1.07 -13.35 4.36
CA TYR A 119 -0.15 -12.55 4.28
C TYR A 119 -1.38 -13.28 4.82
N LYS A 120 -1.48 -14.61 4.64
CA LYS A 120 -2.55 -15.41 5.26
C LYS A 120 -2.63 -15.23 6.79
N ASN A 121 -1.50 -14.99 7.45
CA ASN A 121 -1.43 -14.76 8.89
C ASN A 121 -1.61 -13.29 9.31
N LEU A 122 -1.38 -12.34 8.40
CA LEU A 122 -1.44 -10.91 8.68
C LEU A 122 -2.79 -10.30 8.34
N LEU A 123 -3.38 -10.67 7.21
CA LEU A 123 -4.64 -10.10 6.73
C LEU A 123 -5.80 -10.25 7.72
N PRO A 124 -5.98 -11.38 8.44
CA PRO A 124 -7.05 -11.48 9.44
C PRO A 124 -6.98 -10.43 10.58
N LYS A 125 -5.84 -9.74 10.73
CA LYS A 125 -5.64 -8.69 11.74
C LYS A 125 -5.99 -7.29 11.22
N ILE A 126 -6.42 -7.17 9.96
CA ILE A 126 -6.82 -5.91 9.33
C ILE A 126 -8.34 -5.93 9.13
N ARG A 127 -9.02 -4.87 9.56
CA ARG A 127 -10.48 -4.79 9.56
C ARG A 127 -11.08 -4.59 8.17
N HIS A 128 -10.43 -3.79 7.33
CA HIS A 128 -10.95 -3.38 6.03
C HIS A 128 -10.01 -3.84 4.92
N ILE A 129 -10.44 -4.84 4.15
CA ILE A 129 -9.66 -5.41 3.05
C ILE A 129 -10.48 -5.30 1.75
N THR A 130 -9.85 -4.75 0.73
CA THR A 130 -10.39 -4.68 -0.63
C THR A 130 -9.53 -5.52 -1.56
N THR A 131 -10.12 -6.48 -2.27
CA THR A 131 -9.46 -7.27 -3.31
C THR A 131 -9.75 -6.68 -4.68
N ILE A 132 -8.73 -6.51 -5.53
CA ILE A 132 -8.93 -5.91 -6.87
C ILE A 132 -9.55 -6.87 -7.89
N SER A 133 -9.56 -8.18 -7.61
CA SER A 133 -10.17 -9.20 -8.47
C SER A 133 -10.44 -10.49 -7.70
N ASN A 134 -11.36 -11.32 -8.23
CA ASN A 134 -11.62 -12.68 -7.73
C ASN A 134 -10.39 -13.61 -7.88
N TYR A 135 -9.44 -13.26 -8.76
CA TYR A 135 -8.21 -14.00 -9.02
C TYR A 135 -7.08 -13.66 -8.03
N ALA A 136 -7.29 -12.69 -7.14
CA ALA A 136 -6.31 -12.33 -6.13
C ALA A 136 -6.25 -13.33 -4.95
N ASN A 137 -7.16 -14.30 -4.83
CA ASN A 137 -7.23 -15.27 -3.73
C ASN A 137 -6.03 -16.24 -3.61
#